data_AF-A0A6V7KYV7-F1
#
_entry.id   AF-A0A6V7KYV7-F1
#
_cell.length_a   1.000
_cell.length_b   1.000
_cell.length_c   1.000
_cell.angle_alpha   90.00
_cell.angle_beta   90.00
_cell.angle_gamma   90.00
#
_symmetry.space_group_name_H-M   'P 1'
#
loop_
_entity.id
_entity.type
_entity.pdbx_description
1 polymer ?
#
loop_
_entity_poly.entity_id
_entity_poly.type
_entity_poly.pdbx_seq_one_letter_code
_entity_poly.pdbx_strand_id
1 'polypeptide(L)'
;TYFGREGSRYNLARTHVGGVDFSPRAYSLDDVPGDVTLESFSLTFEDYNYKIPYMKRGLELNSNLIFLSAAWTAPPWMKTNNAFVGYFGRLRDEYYQLYADYLVKYLEAYKDHGINIWAISTGNEPENAVIPDEIINDMGWTPSAVAKWLVENFGPAISASKSNETMILAVDGQRALLPWFIDEMYEADENVDKYISGIANHLYTDSLISPSVLDATYKKYSNKYLIMTEACIETAKFHNEIIALGSWGRGEAYLHSLLE
;
A
#
# COMPACT_ATOMS: atom_id res chain seq x y z
N THR A 1 -19.43 -12.52 10.17
CA THR A 1 -18.21 -13.33 10.33
C THR A 1 -16.98 -12.49 10.61
N TYR A 2 -16.58 -11.53 9.77
CA TYR A 2 -15.34 -10.77 10.03
C TYR A 2 -15.46 -9.67 11.10
N PHE A 3 -16.33 -8.68 10.91
CA PHE A 3 -16.34 -7.47 11.76
C PHE A 3 -17.28 -7.53 12.98
N GLY A 4 -18.39 -8.26 12.87
CA GLY A 4 -19.41 -8.31 13.92
C GLY A 4 -18.93 -8.96 15.22
N ARG A 5 -19.57 -8.61 16.35
CA ARG A 5 -19.19 -9.04 17.71
C ARG A 5 -19.17 -10.55 17.92
N GLU A 6 -19.98 -11.30 17.19
CA GLU A 6 -20.07 -12.77 17.27
C GLU A 6 -19.11 -13.50 16.30
N GLY A 7 -18.24 -12.76 15.60
CA GLY A 7 -17.28 -13.31 14.64
C GLY A 7 -15.83 -13.10 15.07
N SER A 8 -14.93 -13.01 14.08
CA SER A 8 -13.48 -12.83 14.31
C SER A 8 -13.09 -11.42 14.76
N ARG A 9 -14.05 -10.47 14.77
CA ARG A 9 -13.88 -9.08 15.22
C ARG A 9 -12.69 -8.34 14.61
N TYR A 10 -12.46 -8.52 13.32
CA TYR A 10 -11.41 -7.79 12.60
C TYR A 10 -11.57 -6.28 12.82
N ASN A 11 -10.46 -5.62 13.12
CA ASN A 11 -10.40 -4.19 13.39
C ASN A 11 -9.47 -3.45 12.43
N LEU A 12 -8.85 -4.12 11.47
CA LEU A 12 -8.09 -3.52 10.38
C LEU A 12 -8.62 -4.04 9.05
N ALA A 13 -8.80 -3.14 8.09
CA ALA A 13 -9.09 -3.47 6.70
C ALA A 13 -8.18 -2.67 5.76
N ARG A 14 -7.54 -3.36 4.80
CA ARG A 14 -6.75 -2.71 3.75
C ARG A 14 -7.65 -2.39 2.56
N THR A 15 -7.45 -1.21 1.98
CA THR A 15 -8.05 -0.77 0.71
C THR A 15 -6.95 -0.20 -0.18
N HIS A 16 -7.31 0.31 -1.35
CA HIS A 16 -6.36 0.71 -2.38
C HIS A 16 -6.73 2.05 -3.03
N VAL A 17 -5.73 2.77 -3.53
CA VAL A 17 -5.91 3.97 -4.35
C VAL A 17 -5.92 3.57 -5.81
N GLY A 18 -6.96 3.94 -6.56
CA GLY A 18 -7.12 3.52 -7.96
C GLY A 18 -7.34 2.01 -8.10
N GLY A 19 -6.96 1.43 -9.23
CA GLY A 19 -7.09 0.01 -9.54
C GLY A 19 -5.88 -0.83 -9.14
N VAL A 20 -6.16 -2.11 -8.87
CA VAL A 20 -5.20 -3.16 -8.49
C VAL A 20 -5.41 -4.41 -9.34
N ASP A 21 -4.58 -5.44 -9.19
CA ASP A 21 -4.75 -6.76 -9.84
C ASP A 21 -6.11 -7.43 -9.55
N PHE A 22 -6.65 -7.28 -8.34
CA PHE A 22 -8.01 -7.72 -7.97
C PHE A 22 -9.13 -6.73 -8.38
N SER A 23 -8.85 -5.76 -9.26
CA SER A 23 -9.86 -4.87 -9.84
C SER A 23 -10.39 -5.39 -11.19
N PRO A 24 -11.64 -5.06 -11.56
CA PRO A 24 -12.20 -5.50 -12.85
C PRO A 24 -11.54 -4.83 -14.07
N ARG A 25 -10.77 -3.76 -13.86
CA ARG A 25 -10.03 -3.02 -14.89
C ARG A 25 -8.84 -2.29 -14.27
N ALA A 26 -7.86 -1.91 -15.09
CA ALA A 26 -6.85 -0.94 -14.71
C ALA A 26 -7.43 0.48 -14.76
N TYR A 27 -7.16 1.29 -13.73
CA TYR A 27 -7.61 2.68 -13.64
C TYR A 27 -6.83 3.45 -12.57
N SER A 28 -6.79 4.77 -12.69
CA SER A 28 -6.44 5.68 -11.60
C SER A 28 -7.62 6.58 -11.26
N LEU A 29 -7.45 7.44 -10.27
CA LEU A 29 -8.46 8.46 -9.94
C LEU A 29 -8.29 9.73 -10.77
N ASP A 30 -7.31 9.79 -11.69
CA ASP A 30 -7.05 10.93 -12.57
C ASP A 30 -6.47 10.48 -13.93
N ASP A 31 -7.30 9.84 -14.74
CA ASP A 31 -6.89 9.23 -16.01
C ASP A 31 -6.81 10.23 -17.20
N VAL A 32 -7.09 11.53 -16.99
CA VAL A 32 -6.99 12.56 -18.05
C VAL A 32 -5.52 12.95 -18.26
N PRO A 33 -4.91 12.68 -19.42
CA PRO A 33 -3.49 12.94 -19.61
C PRO A 33 -3.15 14.43 -19.50
N GLY A 34 -2.16 14.75 -18.67
CA GLY A 34 -1.64 16.11 -18.51
C GLY A 34 -2.44 17.00 -17.56
N ASP A 35 -3.31 16.41 -16.73
CA ASP A 35 -4.08 17.14 -15.71
C ASP A 35 -3.20 17.57 -14.51
N VAL A 36 -2.34 18.56 -14.75
CA VAL A 36 -1.43 19.08 -13.72
C VAL A 36 -2.12 19.85 -12.60
N THR A 37 -3.43 20.04 -12.66
CA THR A 37 -4.23 20.70 -11.62
C THR A 37 -5.11 19.71 -10.84
N LEU A 38 -5.11 18.42 -11.22
CA LEU A 38 -6.00 17.37 -10.71
C LEU A 38 -7.49 17.74 -10.86
N GLU A 39 -7.88 18.55 -11.83
CA GLU A 39 -9.27 19.00 -12.01
C GLU A 39 -10.23 17.86 -12.34
N SER A 40 -9.72 16.84 -13.02
CA SER A 40 -10.42 15.62 -13.44
C SER A 40 -10.35 14.51 -12.40
N PHE A 41 -9.65 14.74 -11.28
CA PHE A 41 -9.60 13.78 -10.18
C PHE A 41 -11.03 13.44 -9.73
N SER A 42 -11.36 12.16 -9.71
CA SER A 42 -12.64 11.68 -9.19
C SER A 42 -12.50 10.26 -8.65
N LEU A 43 -13.22 10.01 -7.54
CA LEU A 43 -13.58 8.64 -7.17
C LEU A 43 -14.37 7.99 -8.31
N THR A 44 -14.16 6.69 -8.51
CA THR A 44 -14.73 5.97 -9.66
C THR A 44 -15.91 5.11 -9.26
N PHE A 45 -16.49 4.42 -10.24
CA PHE A 45 -17.58 3.46 -10.03
C PHE A 45 -17.25 2.45 -8.92
N GLU A 46 -16.02 1.93 -8.90
CA GLU A 46 -15.54 0.95 -7.92
C GLU A 46 -15.52 1.51 -6.48
N ASP A 47 -15.17 2.78 -6.30
CA ASP A 47 -15.21 3.43 -4.99
C ASP A 47 -16.66 3.54 -4.48
N TYR A 48 -17.56 4.05 -5.31
CA TYR A 48 -18.95 4.32 -4.92
C TYR A 48 -19.81 3.07 -4.76
N ASN A 49 -19.58 2.04 -5.59
CA ASN A 49 -20.45 0.87 -5.65
C ASN A 49 -19.89 -0.33 -4.89
N TYR A 50 -18.57 -0.38 -4.69
CA TYR A 50 -17.92 -1.48 -3.96
C TYR A 50 -17.31 -0.97 -2.66
N LYS A 51 -16.23 -0.19 -2.72
CA LYS A 51 -15.38 0.07 -1.54
C LYS A 51 -16.10 0.83 -0.43
N ILE A 52 -16.65 2.01 -0.72
CA ILE A 52 -17.27 2.89 0.29
C ILE A 52 -18.46 2.22 0.99
N PRO A 53 -19.43 1.60 0.28
CA PRO A 53 -20.55 0.90 0.94
C PRO A 53 -20.09 -0.21 1.90
N TYR A 54 -19.11 -1.03 1.51
CA TYR A 54 -18.62 -2.11 2.37
C TYR A 54 -17.80 -1.59 3.56
N MET A 55 -17.01 -0.53 3.38
CA MET A 55 -16.29 0.12 4.48
C MET A 55 -17.25 0.70 5.52
N LYS A 56 -18.30 1.40 5.07
CA LYS A 56 -19.37 1.90 5.97
C LYS A 56 -20.06 0.78 6.71
N ARG A 57 -20.39 -0.31 6.02
CA ARG A 57 -20.98 -1.49 6.65
C ARG A 57 -20.05 -2.12 7.68
N GLY A 58 -18.74 -2.14 7.40
CA GLY A 58 -17.71 -2.57 8.35
C GLY A 58 -17.72 -1.73 9.63
N LEU A 59 -17.76 -0.40 9.49
CA LEU A 59 -17.82 0.54 10.63
C LEU A 59 -19.10 0.38 11.46
N GLU A 60 -20.26 0.15 10.82
CA GLU A 60 -21.52 -0.15 11.53
C GLU A 60 -21.41 -1.40 12.40
N LEU A 61 -20.69 -2.42 11.93
CA LEU A 61 -20.50 -3.68 12.63
C LEU A 61 -19.40 -3.60 13.70
N ASN A 62 -18.36 -2.79 13.46
CA ASN A 62 -17.25 -2.54 14.36
C ASN A 62 -16.78 -1.09 14.26
N SER A 63 -17.18 -0.26 15.23
CA SER A 63 -16.79 1.16 15.30
C SER A 63 -15.29 1.38 15.54
N ASN A 64 -14.54 0.34 15.91
CA ASN A 64 -13.08 0.40 16.09
C ASN A 64 -12.32 -0.03 14.83
N LEU A 65 -13.00 -0.26 13.70
CA LEU A 65 -12.38 -0.61 12.43
C LEU A 65 -11.55 0.56 11.91
N ILE A 66 -10.25 0.31 11.68
CA ILE A 66 -9.32 1.23 11.05
C ILE A 66 -9.00 0.77 9.62
N PHE A 67 -8.66 1.73 8.77
CA PHE A 67 -8.37 1.48 7.35
C PHE A 67 -6.94 1.80 6.99
N LEU A 68 -6.29 0.90 6.26
CA LEU A 68 -4.98 1.11 5.67
C LEU A 68 -5.13 1.20 4.15
N SER A 69 -4.44 2.12 3.48
CA SER A 69 -4.47 2.25 2.02
C SER A 69 -3.08 2.11 1.42
N ALA A 70 -3.00 1.63 0.19
CA ALA A 70 -1.80 1.69 -0.64
C ALA A 70 -2.18 2.01 -2.09
N ALA A 71 -1.31 2.69 -2.81
CA ALA A 71 -1.42 2.86 -4.25
C ALA A 71 -0.51 1.82 -4.94
N TRP A 72 -1.05 1.08 -5.90
CA TRP A 72 -0.23 0.20 -6.75
C TRP A 72 0.52 1.01 -7.80
N THR A 73 -0.06 2.13 -8.23
CA THR A 73 0.52 2.93 -9.30
C THR A 73 -0.01 4.36 -9.30
N ALA A 74 0.78 5.29 -9.83
CA ALA A 74 0.31 6.63 -10.21
C ALA A 74 -0.49 6.58 -11.53
N PRO A 75 -1.24 7.64 -11.87
CA PRO A 75 -1.79 7.77 -13.22
C PRO A 75 -0.73 7.54 -14.30
N PRO A 76 -1.02 6.79 -15.39
CA PRO A 76 -0.01 6.41 -16.36
C PRO A 76 0.78 7.58 -16.94
N TRP A 77 0.10 8.71 -17.21
CA TRP A 77 0.72 9.91 -17.76
C TRP A 77 1.75 10.56 -16.82
N MET A 78 1.74 10.22 -15.52
CA MET A 78 2.77 10.60 -14.55
C MET A 78 4.00 9.67 -14.53
N LYS A 79 3.95 8.53 -15.23
CA LYS A 79 5.02 7.50 -15.22
C LYS A 79 5.94 7.60 -16.42
N THR A 80 7.19 7.16 -16.26
CA THR A 80 8.21 7.09 -17.33
C THR A 80 7.77 6.25 -18.54
N ASN A 81 6.96 5.20 -18.31
CA ASN A 81 6.51 4.27 -19.33
C ASN A 81 5.08 4.55 -19.88
N ASN A 82 4.37 5.54 -19.36
CA ASN A 82 2.97 5.83 -19.73
C ASN A 82 2.00 4.62 -19.61
N ALA A 83 2.23 3.72 -18.65
CA ALA A 83 1.43 2.51 -18.50
C ALA A 83 1.16 2.18 -17.02
N PHE A 84 0.02 1.53 -16.74
CA PHE A 84 -0.30 1.03 -15.39
C PHE A 84 0.66 -0.08 -14.94
N VAL A 85 1.19 -0.85 -15.89
CA VAL A 85 2.05 -2.01 -15.69
C VAL A 85 3.32 -1.84 -16.52
N GLY A 86 4.45 -2.28 -16.01
CA GLY A 86 5.57 -2.66 -16.86
C GLY A 86 6.94 -2.30 -16.30
N TYR A 87 7.93 -3.04 -16.81
CA TYR A 87 9.32 -2.99 -16.38
C TYR A 87 9.89 -1.56 -16.33
N PHE A 88 10.42 -1.19 -15.16
CA PHE A 88 10.96 0.13 -14.82
C PHE A 88 10.01 1.31 -15.03
N GLY A 89 8.68 1.10 -14.93
CA GLY A 89 7.72 2.18 -14.82
C GLY A 89 7.86 2.91 -13.47
N ARG A 90 8.45 4.11 -13.47
CA ARG A 90 8.67 4.93 -12.28
C ARG A 90 7.89 6.24 -12.38
N LEU A 91 7.60 6.86 -11.25
CA LEU A 91 7.09 8.23 -11.22
C LEU A 91 8.15 9.16 -11.84
N ARG A 92 7.73 10.10 -12.70
CA ARG A 92 8.65 11.13 -13.19
C ARG A 92 8.85 12.20 -12.14
N ASP A 93 10.08 12.68 -12.00
CA ASP A 93 10.47 13.67 -11.00
C ASP A 93 9.62 14.95 -11.04
N GLU A 94 9.23 15.39 -12.24
CA GLU A 94 8.35 16.56 -12.40
C GLU A 94 6.95 16.41 -11.78
N TYR A 95 6.51 15.19 -11.48
CA TYR A 95 5.21 14.88 -10.92
C TYR A 95 5.24 14.47 -9.44
N TYR A 96 6.38 14.60 -8.76
CA TYR A 96 6.49 14.20 -7.35
C TYR A 96 5.51 14.95 -6.44
N GLN A 97 5.43 16.28 -6.57
CA GLN A 97 4.45 17.07 -5.83
C GLN A 97 3.01 16.72 -6.23
N LEU A 98 2.76 16.60 -7.53
CA LEU A 98 1.43 16.33 -8.05
C LEU A 98 0.89 14.97 -7.58
N TYR A 99 1.76 13.95 -7.50
CA TYR A 99 1.41 12.65 -6.96
C TYR A 99 1.16 12.68 -5.44
N ALA A 100 1.91 13.49 -4.69
CA ALA A 100 1.60 13.73 -3.28
C ALA A 100 0.22 14.37 -3.11
N ASP A 101 -0.09 15.40 -3.91
CA ASP A 101 -1.40 16.08 -3.90
C ASP A 101 -2.53 15.13 -4.31
N TYR A 102 -2.28 14.23 -5.27
CA TYR A 102 -3.21 13.17 -5.70
C TYR A 102 -3.56 12.23 -4.54
N LEU A 103 -2.57 11.77 -3.76
CA LEU A 103 -2.81 10.91 -2.58
C LEU A 103 -3.56 11.68 -1.48
N VAL A 104 -3.22 12.94 -1.23
CA VAL A 104 -3.96 13.79 -0.28
C VAL A 104 -5.41 13.97 -0.72
N LYS A 105 -5.67 14.20 -2.01
CA LYS A 105 -7.02 14.34 -2.57
C LYS A 105 -7.84 13.06 -2.41
N TYR A 106 -7.22 11.89 -2.55
CA TYR A 106 -7.84 10.60 -2.21
C TYR A 106 -8.23 10.51 -0.72
N LEU A 107 -7.31 10.85 0.18
CA LEU A 107 -7.56 10.80 1.63
C LEU A 107 -8.71 11.73 2.01
N GLU A 108 -8.72 12.97 1.49
CA GLU A 108 -9.79 13.94 1.74
C GLU A 108 -11.12 13.51 1.11
N ALA A 109 -11.12 12.95 -0.10
CA ALA A 109 -12.35 12.44 -0.72
C ALA A 109 -12.99 11.31 0.10
N TYR A 110 -12.19 10.37 0.63
CA TYR A 110 -12.71 9.33 1.52
C TYR A 110 -13.19 9.89 2.87
N LYS A 111 -12.47 10.90 3.41
CA LYS A 111 -12.87 11.60 4.62
C LYS A 111 -14.21 12.31 4.46
N ASP A 112 -14.48 12.92 3.31
CA ASP A 112 -15.78 13.54 2.97
C ASP A 112 -16.92 12.52 2.91
N HIS A 113 -16.61 11.25 2.67
CA HIS A 113 -17.56 10.14 2.80
C HIS A 113 -17.67 9.56 4.22
N GLY A 114 -17.01 10.16 5.21
CA GLY A 114 -17.02 9.73 6.61
C GLY A 114 -16.09 8.54 6.88
N ILE A 115 -15.09 8.31 6.03
CA ILE A 115 -14.13 7.23 6.16
C ILE A 115 -12.74 7.84 6.38
N ASN A 116 -12.24 7.74 7.61
CA ASN A 116 -10.87 8.15 7.92
C ASN A 116 -9.91 7.00 7.62
N ILE A 117 -8.92 7.25 6.77
CA ILE A 117 -7.82 6.31 6.54
C ILE A 117 -6.83 6.48 7.69
N TRP A 118 -6.57 5.40 8.42
CA TRP A 118 -5.64 5.39 9.56
C TRP A 118 -4.19 5.48 9.09
N ALA A 119 -3.84 4.74 8.04
CA ALA A 119 -2.50 4.74 7.48
C ALA A 119 -2.51 4.62 5.96
N ILE A 120 -1.51 5.20 5.31
CA ILE A 120 -1.23 5.05 3.89
C ILE A 120 0.22 4.63 3.68
N SER A 121 0.43 3.65 2.82
CA SER A 121 1.75 3.17 2.42
C SER A 121 2.41 4.13 1.43
N THR A 122 3.75 4.16 1.39
CA THR A 122 4.54 4.87 0.35
C THR A 122 4.32 4.33 -1.06
N GLY A 123 3.73 3.15 -1.20
CA GLY A 123 3.41 2.48 -2.46
C GLY A 123 3.43 0.96 -2.26
N ASN A 124 2.51 0.25 -2.89
CA ASN A 124 2.48 -1.22 -2.84
C ASN A 124 3.66 -1.79 -3.64
N GLU A 125 4.42 -2.70 -3.01
CA GLU A 125 5.46 -3.52 -3.63
C GLU A 125 6.37 -2.73 -4.60
N PRO A 126 7.14 -1.76 -4.09
CA PRO A 126 8.03 -0.91 -4.89
C PRO A 126 9.03 -1.69 -5.76
N GLU A 127 9.29 -2.95 -5.42
CA GLU A 127 10.13 -3.90 -6.13
C GLU A 127 9.49 -4.53 -7.39
N ASN A 128 8.16 -4.55 -7.51
CA ASN A 128 7.51 -5.31 -8.60
C ASN A 128 7.85 -4.77 -9.98
N ALA A 129 8.03 -3.45 -10.12
CA ALA A 129 8.38 -2.87 -11.41
C ALA A 129 9.79 -3.25 -11.91
N VAL A 130 10.62 -3.93 -11.10
CA VAL A 130 11.90 -4.51 -11.56
C VAL A 130 11.80 -6.00 -11.89
N ILE A 131 10.59 -6.58 -11.85
CA ILE A 131 10.32 -7.95 -12.28
C ILE A 131 9.99 -7.93 -13.78
N PRO A 132 10.72 -8.66 -14.63
CA PRO A 132 10.38 -8.79 -16.04
C PRO A 132 9.00 -9.46 -16.23
N ASP A 133 8.25 -9.00 -17.21
CA ASP A 133 6.91 -9.53 -17.58
C ASP A 133 5.85 -9.48 -16.47
N GLU A 134 6.00 -8.54 -15.53
CA GLU A 134 4.95 -8.23 -14.57
C GLU A 134 3.66 -7.80 -15.29
N ILE A 135 2.51 -8.28 -14.80
CA ILE A 135 1.18 -8.03 -15.35
C ILE A 135 0.28 -7.27 -14.37
N ILE A 136 0.75 -7.06 -13.14
CA ILE A 136 0.06 -6.35 -12.07
C ILE A 136 0.36 -4.85 -12.15
N ASN A 137 -0.61 -4.00 -11.81
CA ASN A 137 -0.38 -2.57 -11.70
C ASN A 137 0.82 -2.30 -10.79
N ASP A 138 1.79 -1.51 -11.25
CA ASP A 138 3.05 -1.34 -10.53
C ASP A 138 3.51 0.12 -10.56
N MET A 139 4.39 0.47 -9.63
CA MET A 139 5.21 1.67 -9.76
C MET A 139 6.51 1.44 -9.02
N GLY A 140 7.59 1.41 -9.79
CA GLY A 140 8.92 1.16 -9.28
C GLY A 140 9.44 2.33 -8.48
N TRP A 141 10.10 1.98 -7.38
CA TRP A 141 10.80 2.93 -6.55
C TRP A 141 12.18 2.40 -6.15
N THR A 142 13.17 3.29 -6.15
CA THR A 142 14.40 3.04 -5.38
C THR A 142 14.23 3.62 -3.98
N PRO A 143 14.91 3.08 -2.95
CA PRO A 143 14.86 3.65 -1.59
C PRO A 143 15.10 5.17 -1.55
N SER A 144 16.15 5.64 -2.24
CA SER A 144 16.48 7.07 -2.27
C SER A 144 15.42 7.91 -2.98
N ALA A 145 14.73 7.38 -4.00
CA ALA A 145 13.66 8.10 -4.68
C ALA A 145 12.42 8.23 -3.79
N VAL A 146 12.04 7.17 -3.06
CA VAL A 146 10.95 7.24 -2.07
C VAL A 146 11.30 8.23 -0.97
N ALA A 147 12.52 8.18 -0.43
CA ALA A 147 12.98 9.09 0.61
C ALA A 147 12.87 10.55 0.17
N LYS A 148 13.36 10.86 -1.04
CA LYS A 148 13.26 12.19 -1.63
C LYS A 148 11.81 12.64 -1.80
N TRP A 149 10.98 11.83 -2.47
CA TRP A 149 9.56 12.14 -2.68
C TRP A 149 8.79 12.32 -1.35
N LEU A 150 9.08 11.47 -0.38
CA LEU A 150 8.47 11.53 0.94
C LEU A 150 8.85 12.83 1.67
N VAL A 151 10.14 13.16 1.73
CA VAL A 151 10.62 14.31 2.50
C VAL A 151 10.29 15.64 1.84
N GLU A 152 10.45 15.72 0.52
CA GLU A 152 10.27 16.96 -0.24
C GLU A 152 8.82 17.23 -0.62
N ASN A 153 7.96 16.20 -0.71
CA ASN A 153 6.61 16.34 -1.24
C ASN A 153 5.52 15.75 -0.33
N PHE A 154 5.49 14.42 -0.16
CA PHE A 154 4.32 13.76 0.45
C PHE A 154 4.17 14.05 1.95
N GLY A 155 5.27 14.02 2.69
CA GLY A 155 5.31 14.37 4.12
C GLY A 155 4.82 15.79 4.40
N PRO A 156 5.36 16.83 3.74
CA PRO A 156 4.84 18.19 3.84
C PRO A 156 3.37 18.31 3.41
N ALA A 157 2.98 17.68 2.29
CA ALA A 157 1.62 17.76 1.74
C ALA A 157 0.59 17.17 2.71
N ILE A 158 0.83 15.97 3.24
CA ILE A 158 -0.10 15.34 4.19
C ILE A 158 -0.18 16.14 5.50
N SER A 159 0.96 16.66 5.99
CA SER A 159 1.03 17.44 7.22
C SER A 159 0.22 18.73 7.15
N ALA A 160 0.17 19.35 5.96
CA ALA A 160 -0.59 20.57 5.70
C ALA A 160 -2.08 20.31 5.34
N SER A 161 -2.44 19.06 5.07
CA SER A 161 -3.80 18.67 4.64
C SER A 161 -4.78 18.55 5.81
N LYS A 162 -6.07 18.35 5.50
CA LYS A 162 -7.07 17.97 6.50
C LYS A 162 -6.93 16.53 6.98
N SER A 163 -6.07 15.74 6.36
CA SER A 163 -5.82 14.32 6.65
C SER A 163 -4.48 14.11 7.36
N ASN A 164 -3.99 15.14 8.06
CA ASN A 164 -2.68 15.17 8.71
C ASN A 164 -2.52 14.18 9.89
N GLU A 165 -3.61 13.56 10.34
CA GLU A 165 -3.58 12.45 11.29
C GLU A 165 -3.28 11.09 10.65
N THR A 166 -3.29 11.00 9.32
CA THR A 166 -3.03 9.76 8.59
C THR A 166 -1.55 9.38 8.72
N MET A 167 -1.28 8.19 9.24
CA MET A 167 0.08 7.67 9.37
C MET A 167 0.67 7.28 8.02
N ILE A 168 1.98 7.44 7.84
CA ILE A 168 2.69 6.91 6.67
C ILE A 168 3.44 5.63 7.05
N LEU A 169 3.27 4.58 6.25
CA LEU A 169 4.00 3.32 6.38
C LEU A 169 4.96 3.18 5.21
N ALA A 170 6.24 2.93 5.51
CA ALA A 170 7.27 2.72 4.50
C ALA A 170 7.33 1.26 4.03
N VAL A 171 7.96 1.05 2.88
CA VAL A 171 8.26 -0.25 2.26
C VAL A 171 7.04 -0.93 1.64
N ASP A 172 6.11 -1.48 2.44
CA ASP A 172 4.89 -2.19 1.97
C ASP A 172 5.19 -3.20 0.84
N GLY A 173 6.23 -3.99 1.07
CA GLY A 173 6.76 -4.99 0.16
C GLY A 173 7.33 -6.19 0.91
N GLN A 174 8.07 -7.06 0.22
CA GLN A 174 8.48 -8.33 0.80
C GLN A 174 9.43 -8.16 1.99
N ARG A 175 9.41 -9.11 2.94
CA ARG A 175 10.40 -9.14 4.04
C ARG A 175 11.85 -9.21 3.56
N ALA A 176 12.09 -9.69 2.34
CA ALA A 176 13.39 -9.63 1.65
C ALA A 176 13.94 -8.20 1.47
N LEU A 177 13.09 -7.17 1.48
CA LEU A 177 13.50 -5.76 1.43
C LEU A 177 14.04 -5.25 2.76
N LEU A 178 13.84 -5.98 3.85
CA LEU A 178 14.18 -5.52 5.18
C LEU A 178 15.54 -6.06 5.66
N PRO A 179 16.30 -5.27 6.46
CA PRO A 179 16.11 -3.85 6.73
C PRO A 179 16.71 -2.95 5.62
N TRP A 180 17.35 -3.51 4.59
CA TRP A 180 18.21 -2.72 3.69
C TRP A 180 17.47 -1.58 2.96
N PHE A 181 16.20 -1.79 2.56
CA PHE A 181 15.42 -0.76 1.88
C PHE A 181 15.16 0.43 2.79
N ILE A 182 14.78 0.19 4.04
CA ILE A 182 14.57 1.27 5.01
C ILE A 182 15.90 1.89 5.45
N ASP A 183 16.98 1.11 5.53
CA ASP A 183 18.33 1.62 5.78
C ASP A 183 18.75 2.64 4.72
N GLU A 184 18.60 2.30 3.44
CA GLU A 184 18.95 3.19 2.33
C GLU A 184 18.03 4.42 2.25
N MET A 185 16.77 4.32 2.66
CA MET A 185 15.90 5.50 2.79
C MET A 185 16.45 6.49 3.81
N TYR A 186 16.84 6.01 5.00
CA TYR A 186 17.42 6.86 6.05
C TYR A 186 18.81 7.41 5.68
N GLU A 187 19.61 6.64 4.94
CA GLU A 187 20.91 7.11 4.41
C GLU A 187 20.72 8.21 3.36
N ALA A 188 19.66 8.14 2.55
CA ALA A 188 19.35 9.16 1.56
C ALA A 188 18.84 10.46 2.19
N ASP A 189 17.99 10.39 3.22
CA ASP A 189 17.53 11.56 3.97
C ASP A 189 17.07 11.19 5.39
N GLU A 190 17.75 11.73 6.42
CA GLU A 190 17.41 11.49 7.82
C GLU A 190 16.00 12.00 8.21
N ASN A 191 15.44 12.94 7.44
CA ASN A 191 14.10 13.48 7.67
C ASN A 191 12.99 12.47 7.33
N VAL A 192 13.31 11.32 6.72
CA VAL A 192 12.37 10.20 6.60
C VAL A 192 11.74 9.85 7.95
N ASP A 193 12.53 9.90 9.03
CA ASP A 193 12.06 9.60 10.39
C ASP A 193 10.89 10.48 10.84
N LYS A 194 10.82 11.73 10.35
CA LYS A 194 9.79 12.70 10.73
C LYS A 194 8.42 12.33 10.18
N TYR A 195 8.38 11.64 9.05
CA TYR A 195 7.14 11.39 8.31
C TYR A 195 6.63 9.95 8.45
N ILE A 196 7.51 8.97 8.60
CA ILE A 196 7.07 7.58 8.72
C ILE A 196 6.69 7.25 10.16
N SER A 197 5.55 6.58 10.32
CA SER A 197 5.07 6.02 11.59
C SER A 197 5.40 4.53 11.74
N GLY A 198 5.62 3.83 10.62
CA GLY A 198 5.86 2.39 10.62
C GLY A 198 6.51 1.88 9.33
N ILE A 199 6.84 0.60 9.37
CA ILE A 199 7.42 -0.19 8.29
C ILE A 199 6.43 -1.33 8.03
N ALA A 200 6.01 -1.47 6.77
CA ALA A 200 5.06 -2.48 6.33
C ALA A 200 5.79 -3.64 5.61
N ASN A 201 5.33 -4.87 5.79
CA ASN A 201 5.87 -6.05 5.12
C ASN A 201 4.79 -7.02 4.59
N HIS A 202 5.16 -7.78 3.55
CA HIS A 202 4.34 -8.84 2.93
C HIS A 202 4.96 -10.24 3.15
N LEU A 203 4.18 -11.29 2.85
CA LEU A 203 4.40 -12.71 3.19
C LEU A 203 4.98 -13.58 2.03
N TYR A 204 5.41 -13.03 0.90
CA TYR A 204 5.67 -13.85 -0.30
C TYR A 204 7.11 -14.35 -0.44
N THR A 205 8.01 -13.95 0.46
CA THR A 205 9.42 -14.43 0.48
C THR A 205 9.74 -15.27 1.71
N ASP A 206 8.71 -15.73 2.42
CA ASP A 206 8.86 -16.30 3.76
C ASP A 206 9.54 -17.67 3.77
N SER A 207 9.41 -18.41 2.67
CA SER A 207 10.17 -19.66 2.47
C SER A 207 11.67 -19.45 2.22
N LEU A 208 12.10 -18.23 1.89
CA LEU A 208 13.47 -17.90 1.48
C LEU A 208 14.21 -17.06 2.51
N ILE A 209 13.51 -16.14 3.17
CA ILE A 209 14.07 -15.19 4.12
C ILE A 209 13.62 -15.60 5.52
N SER A 210 14.48 -15.55 6.53
CA SER A 210 14.10 -15.89 7.91
C SER A 210 13.29 -14.78 8.58
N PRO A 211 12.31 -15.08 9.46
CA PRO A 211 11.59 -14.06 10.24
C PRO A 211 12.50 -13.26 11.18
N SER A 212 13.72 -13.74 11.46
CA SER A 212 14.73 -12.98 12.24
C SER A 212 15.08 -11.62 11.63
N VAL A 213 14.79 -11.40 10.34
CA VAL A 213 14.92 -10.08 9.68
C VAL A 213 13.92 -9.07 10.26
N LEU A 214 12.70 -9.51 10.61
CA LEU A 214 11.68 -8.67 11.25
C LEU A 214 12.17 -8.21 12.63
N ASP A 215 12.72 -9.13 13.43
CA ASP A 215 13.35 -8.82 14.72
C ASP A 215 14.51 -7.82 14.59
N ALA A 216 15.37 -8.01 13.61
CA ALA A 216 16.50 -7.12 13.36
C ALA A 216 16.02 -5.71 12.97
N THR A 217 15.00 -5.65 12.11
CA THR A 217 14.38 -4.39 11.67
C THR A 217 13.72 -3.67 12.85
N TYR A 218 12.92 -4.38 13.65
CA TYR A 218 12.28 -3.79 14.83
C TYR A 218 13.30 -3.31 15.87
N LYS A 219 14.38 -4.07 16.12
CA LYS A 219 15.44 -3.63 17.04
C LYS A 219 16.11 -2.34 16.56
N LYS A 220 16.32 -2.19 15.25
CA LYS A 220 16.94 -0.99 14.66
C LYS A 220 15.99 0.20 14.67
N TYR A 221 14.70 -0.01 14.42
CA TYR A 221 13.66 1.02 14.30
C TYR A 221 12.57 0.89 15.37
N SER A 222 12.98 0.71 16.63
CA SER A 222 12.07 0.38 17.75
C SER A 222 11.02 1.45 18.09
N ASN A 223 11.16 2.66 17.55
CA ASN A 223 10.19 3.75 17.65
C ASN A 223 9.14 3.72 16.54
N LYS A 224 9.21 2.76 15.60
CA LYS A 224 8.30 2.61 14.46
C LYS A 224 7.44 1.36 14.63
N TYR A 225 6.22 1.38 14.12
CA TYR A 225 5.44 0.15 13.97
C TYR A 225 6.12 -0.79 12.97
N LEU A 226 6.09 -2.09 13.23
CA LEU A 226 6.32 -3.11 12.21
C LEU A 226 5.01 -3.86 12.03
N ILE A 227 4.46 -3.85 10.81
CA ILE A 227 3.12 -4.37 10.54
C ILE A 227 3.08 -5.16 9.24
N MET A 228 2.52 -6.36 9.29
CA MET A 228 2.22 -7.12 8.08
C MET A 228 0.93 -6.58 7.44
N THR A 229 1.05 -6.06 6.22
CA THR A 229 -0.03 -5.36 5.50
C THR A 229 -0.69 -6.21 4.43
N GLU A 230 -0.02 -7.28 3.99
CA GLU A 230 -0.55 -8.23 3.02
C GLU A 230 -0.03 -9.65 3.25
N ALA A 231 -0.92 -10.63 3.10
CA ALA A 231 -0.58 -12.04 3.09
C ALA A 231 -1.60 -12.80 2.23
N CYS A 232 -1.10 -13.65 1.34
CA CYS A 232 -1.88 -14.63 0.59
C CYS A 232 -1.08 -15.93 0.47
N ILE A 233 -1.78 -17.06 0.36
CA ILE A 233 -1.13 -18.32 0.02
C ILE A 233 -1.06 -18.41 -1.49
N GLU A 234 0.12 -18.14 -2.02
CA GLU A 234 0.41 -18.41 -3.43
C GLU A 234 0.43 -19.91 -3.67
N THR A 235 -0.39 -20.35 -4.61
CA THR A 235 -0.15 -21.63 -5.25
C THR A 235 0.94 -21.42 -6.27
N ALA A 236 2.03 -22.19 -6.20
CA ALA A 236 3.05 -22.14 -7.26
C ALA A 236 2.37 -22.21 -8.63
N LYS A 237 2.93 -21.55 -9.65
CA LYS A 237 2.39 -21.47 -11.02
C LYS A 237 1.99 -22.83 -11.66
N PHE A 238 2.40 -23.94 -11.05
CA PHE A 238 2.15 -25.33 -11.47
C PHE A 238 1.11 -26.09 -10.62
N HIS A 239 0.52 -25.48 -9.58
CA HIS A 239 -0.57 -26.05 -8.80
C HIS A 239 -1.92 -25.56 -9.36
N ASN A 240 -2.76 -26.50 -9.82
CA ASN A 240 -4.00 -26.22 -10.55
C ASN A 240 -5.17 -25.68 -9.71
N GLU A 241 -5.03 -25.53 -8.40
CA GLU A 241 -6.14 -25.15 -7.51
C GLU A 241 -5.89 -23.81 -6.82
N ILE A 242 -6.23 -22.70 -7.47
CA ILE A 242 -6.22 -21.36 -6.85
C ILE A 242 -7.06 -21.35 -5.57
N ILE A 243 -8.19 -22.07 -5.57
CA ILE A 243 -9.08 -22.25 -4.40
C ILE A 243 -9.07 -23.71 -3.98
N ALA A 244 -8.58 -23.98 -2.76
CA ALA A 244 -8.63 -25.31 -2.14
C ALA A 244 -9.59 -25.31 -0.93
N LEU A 245 -10.87 -25.58 -1.18
CA LEU A 245 -11.91 -25.57 -0.13
C LEU A 245 -11.60 -26.62 0.95
N GLY A 246 -11.58 -26.20 2.22
CA GLY A 246 -11.30 -27.08 3.35
C GLY A 246 -9.82 -27.43 3.55
N SER A 247 -8.89 -26.74 2.88
CA SER A 247 -7.45 -27.00 3.03
C SER A 247 -6.94 -26.61 4.42
N TRP A 248 -6.73 -27.61 5.29
CA TRP A 248 -6.15 -27.41 6.62
C TRP A 248 -4.72 -26.86 6.54
N GLY A 249 -3.90 -27.37 5.61
CA GLY A 249 -2.51 -26.91 5.44
C GLY A 249 -2.40 -25.43 5.06
N ARG A 250 -3.35 -24.88 4.27
CA ARG A 250 -3.40 -23.43 4.05
C ARG A 250 -3.72 -22.67 5.33
N GLY A 251 -4.65 -23.19 6.15
CA GLY A 251 -4.95 -22.61 7.47
C GLY A 251 -3.74 -22.61 8.39
N GLU A 252 -3.00 -23.72 8.45
CA GLU A 252 -1.75 -23.83 9.22
C GLU A 252 -0.69 -22.83 8.73
N ALA A 253 -0.54 -22.64 7.41
CA ALA A 253 0.42 -21.67 6.88
C ALA A 253 0.15 -20.23 7.34
N TYR A 254 -1.12 -19.79 7.37
CA TYR A 254 -1.49 -18.49 7.96
C TYR A 254 -1.16 -18.44 9.46
N LEU A 255 -1.47 -19.50 10.21
CA LEU A 255 -1.22 -19.54 11.66
C LEU A 255 0.28 -19.52 11.97
N HIS A 256 1.09 -20.23 11.19
CA HIS A 256 2.55 -20.23 11.35
C HIS A 256 3.12 -18.83 11.14
N SER A 257 2.73 -18.14 10.06
CA SER A 257 3.17 -16.77 9.84
C SER A 257 2.73 -15.80 10.93
N LEU A 258 1.51 -15.94 11.46
CA LEU A 258 1.04 -15.06 12.54
C LEU A 258 1.80 -15.26 13.86
N LEU A 259 2.46 -16.41 14.03
CA LEU A 259 3.26 -16.74 15.22
C LEU A 259 4.75 -16.40 15.05
N GLU A 260 5.22 -16.25 13.81
CA GLU A 260 6.57 -15.75 13.47
C GLU A 260 6.71 -14.27 13.83
#